data_AF-A0A8J5J2R6-F1
#
_entry.id   AF-A0A8J5J2R6-F1
#
_cell.length_a   1.000
_cell.length_b   1.000
_cell.length_c   1.000
_cell.angle_alpha   90.00
_cell.angle_beta   90.00
_cell.angle_gamma   90.00
#
_symmetry.space_group_name_H-M   'P 1'
#
loop_
_entity.id
_entity.type
_entity.pdbx_description
1 polymer ?
#
loop_
_entity_poly.entity_id
_entity_poly.type
_entity_poly.pdbx_seq_one_letter_code
_entity_poly.pdbx_strand_id
1 'polypeptide(L)'
;MQLSLVMLMVMSGAIGHTSAASNGTLNHPINGWYPYQEYTFSDAGSSSGDAECAVYTAPLCYAGIWETSEFADPTVDIFVKRIQASAGDTKTAHNVWLLQGGPGYASAASK
;
A
#
# COMPACT_ATOMS: atom_id res chain seq x y z
N MET A 1 41.99 8.56 48.29
CA MET A 1 41.83 10.03 48.12
C MET A 1 42.93 10.47 47.16
N GLN A 2 42.71 10.96 45.95
CA GLN A 2 41.54 11.57 45.30
C GLN A 2 41.52 11.06 43.84
N LEU A 3 40.39 10.61 43.31
CA LEU A 3 39.31 11.42 42.73
C LEU A 3 39.81 12.37 41.63
N SER A 4 39.65 11.88 40.39
CA SER A 4 39.07 12.61 39.26
C SER A 4 39.74 13.91 38.79
N LEU A 5 40.41 13.85 37.64
CA LEU A 5 40.47 14.88 36.59
C LEU A 5 41.38 14.26 35.49
N VAL A 6 41.00 13.97 34.25
CA VAL A 6 39.86 14.33 33.40
C VAL A 6 39.80 13.26 32.30
N MET A 7 38.61 12.71 32.06
CA MET A 7 38.29 11.92 30.88
C MET A 7 38.65 12.68 29.59
N LEU A 8 39.39 12.05 28.69
CA LEU A 8 39.40 12.43 27.28
C LEU A 8 39.46 11.16 26.42
N MET A 9 38.46 10.29 26.58
CA MET A 9 38.05 9.44 25.48
C MET A 9 37.21 10.32 24.55
N VAL A 10 37.81 10.78 23.46
CA VAL A 10 37.10 11.42 22.36
C VAL A 10 36.24 10.33 21.70
N MET A 11 35.00 10.21 22.15
CA MET A 11 33.98 9.43 21.46
C MET A 11 33.51 10.25 20.26
N SER A 12 34.15 10.04 19.10
CA SER A 12 33.58 10.45 17.82
C SER A 12 32.38 9.56 17.53
N GLY A 13 31.23 9.93 18.11
CA GLY A 13 29.94 9.33 17.84
C GLY A 13 29.48 9.67 16.44
N ALA A 14 29.94 8.91 15.45
CA ALA A 14 29.16 8.75 14.23
C ALA A 14 28.04 7.76 14.57
N ILE A 15 26.87 8.28 14.98
CA ILE A 15 25.63 7.52 14.85
C ILE A 15 25.40 7.44 13.34
N GLY A 16 26.00 6.42 12.71
CA GLY A 16 25.56 5.99 11.40
C GLY A 16 24.14 5.49 11.58
N HIS A 17 23.16 6.28 11.15
CA HIS A 17 21.82 5.77 10.91
C HIS A 17 21.98 4.76 9.78
N THR A 18 22.21 3.49 10.11
CA THR A 18 22.01 2.40 9.16
C THR A 18 20.50 2.28 9.04
N SER A 19 19.89 3.13 8.20
CA SER A 19 18.61 2.79 7.60
C SER A 19 18.88 1.50 6.84
N ALA A 20 18.45 0.38 7.41
CA ALA A 20 18.34 -0.87 6.69
C ALA A 20 17.33 -0.60 5.57
N ALA A 21 17.83 -0.16 4.42
CA ALA A 21 17.08 -0.26 3.19
C ALA A 21 16.88 -1.76 2.99
N SER A 22 15.71 -2.24 3.40
CA SER A 22 15.27 -3.57 3.01
C SER A 22 15.35 -3.58 1.49
N ASN A 23 16.27 -4.36 0.94
CA ASN A 23 16.25 -4.76 -0.46
C ASN A 23 15.05 -5.69 -0.64
N GLY A 24 13.85 -5.15 -0.45
CA GLY A 24 12.64 -5.76 -0.91
C GLY A 24 12.71 -5.71 -2.41
N THR A 25 12.89 -6.88 -3.03
CA THR A 25 12.43 -7.12 -4.40
C THR A 25 11.13 -6.33 -4.58
N LEU A 26 11.07 -5.44 -5.58
CA LEU A 26 9.81 -4.79 -5.99
C LEU A 26 8.90 -5.90 -6.53
N ASN A 27 8.39 -6.76 -5.64
CA ASN A 27 7.20 -7.53 -5.89
C ASN A 27 6.16 -6.47 -6.19
N HIS A 28 5.68 -6.43 -7.43
CA HIS A 28 4.71 -5.43 -7.84
C HIS A 28 3.60 -5.46 -6.79
N PRO A 29 3.32 -4.35 -6.09
CA PRO A 29 2.35 -4.37 -4.98
C PRO A 29 0.93 -4.73 -5.44
N ILE A 30 0.70 -4.80 -6.76
CA ILE A 30 -0.56 -5.18 -7.38
C ILE A 30 -0.43 -6.59 -7.95
N ASN A 31 -1.43 -7.43 -7.72
CA ASN A 31 -1.42 -8.82 -8.18
C ASN A 31 -1.75 -9.00 -9.69
N GLY A 32 -1.87 -7.89 -10.43
CA GLY A 32 -2.28 -7.87 -11.83
C GLY A 32 -3.78 -7.64 -12.01
N TRP A 33 -4.16 -7.21 -13.21
CA TRP A 33 -5.55 -6.90 -13.54
C TRP A 33 -6.24 -8.13 -14.11
N TYR A 34 -7.41 -8.47 -13.56
CA TYR A 34 -8.24 -9.57 -14.04
C TYR A 34 -9.67 -9.09 -14.32
N PRO A 35 -10.39 -9.71 -15.28
CA PRO A 35 -11.77 -9.36 -15.58
C PRO A 35 -12.65 -9.43 -14.32
N TYR A 36 -13.49 -8.42 -14.12
CA TYR A 36 -14.46 -8.42 -13.04
C TYR A 36 -15.48 -9.54 -13.24
N GLN A 37 -15.61 -10.44 -12.27
CA GLN A 37 -16.67 -11.43 -12.26
C GLN A 37 -17.90 -10.81 -11.60
N GLU A 38 -19.01 -10.70 -12.33
CA GLU A 38 -20.25 -10.04 -11.90
C GLU A 38 -20.91 -10.71 -10.67
N TYR A 39 -20.41 -11.88 -10.25
CA TYR A 39 -21.06 -12.79 -9.30
C TYR A 39 -20.64 -12.67 -7.81
N THR A 40 -19.67 -11.81 -7.44
CA THR A 40 -19.19 -11.75 -6.04
C THR A 40 -19.98 -10.76 -5.17
N PHE A 41 -20.80 -9.89 -5.74
CA PHE A 41 -21.63 -8.93 -4.99
C PHE A 41 -23.03 -8.86 -5.63
N SER A 42 -23.95 -9.69 -5.12
CA SER A 42 -25.26 -9.99 -5.70
C SER A 42 -26.29 -8.84 -5.73
N ASP A 43 -25.87 -7.57 -5.63
CA ASP A 43 -26.80 -6.45 -5.40
C ASP A 43 -26.50 -5.18 -6.21
N ALA A 44 -25.90 -5.29 -7.40
CA ALA A 44 -25.73 -4.13 -8.27
C ALA A 44 -25.88 -4.49 -9.75
N GLY A 45 -27.09 -4.29 -10.28
CA GLY A 45 -27.31 -4.28 -11.73
C GLY A 45 -26.74 -2.99 -12.37
N SER A 46 -25.77 -3.14 -13.26
CA SER A 46 -25.68 -2.51 -14.59
C SER A 46 -24.26 -2.64 -15.18
N SER A 47 -24.20 -3.17 -16.41
CA SER A 47 -23.08 -3.16 -17.38
C SER A 47 -21.66 -2.95 -16.83
N SER A 48 -21.10 -4.00 -16.22
CA SER A 48 -19.70 -4.06 -15.80
C SER A 48 -18.75 -4.68 -16.85
N GLY A 49 -19.18 -4.75 -18.12
CA GLY A 49 -18.55 -5.59 -19.15
C GLY A 49 -17.04 -5.39 -19.36
N ASP A 50 -16.53 -4.19 -19.09
CA ASP A 50 -15.12 -3.82 -19.30
C ASP A 50 -14.39 -3.43 -18.00
N ALA A 51 -14.94 -3.78 -16.83
CA ALA A 51 -14.29 -3.52 -15.55
C ALA A 51 -13.20 -4.57 -15.26
N GLU A 52 -12.07 -4.12 -14.73
CA GLU A 52 -11.01 -4.97 -14.25
C GLU A 52 -10.80 -4.77 -12.74
N CYS A 53 -10.44 -5.84 -12.05
CA CYS A 53 -10.10 -5.81 -10.64
C CYS A 53 -8.65 -6.20 -10.40
N ALA A 54 -8.14 -5.73 -9.28
CA ALA A 54 -6.84 -6.13 -8.75
C ALA A 54 -6.83 -5.96 -7.23
N VAL A 55 -5.86 -6.60 -6.59
CA VAL A 55 -5.53 -6.44 -5.17
C VAL A 55 -4.18 -5.75 -5.08
N TYR A 56 -4.15 -4.64 -4.35
CA TYR A 56 -2.94 -3.95 -3.95
C TYR A 56 -2.62 -4.30 -2.48
N THR A 57 -1.49 -4.94 -2.23
CA THR A 57 -1.06 -5.28 -0.87
C THR A 57 -0.17 -4.16 -0.32
N ALA A 58 -0.64 -3.51 0.73
CA ALA A 58 0.03 -2.40 1.39
C ALA A 58 0.58 -2.83 2.76
N PRO A 59 1.65 -2.18 3.28
CA PRO A 59 2.03 -2.39 4.66
C PRO A 59 0.92 -1.90 5.60
N LEU A 60 0.63 -2.67 6.64
CA LEU A 60 -0.32 -2.30 7.70
C LEU A 60 0.20 -1.10 8.51
N CYS A 61 1.52 -1.05 8.71
CA CYS A 61 2.21 0.03 9.40
C CYS A 61 3.31 0.60 8.52
N TYR A 62 3.35 1.92 8.36
CA TYR A 62 4.46 2.57 7.69
C TYR A 62 5.69 2.61 8.60
N ALA A 63 6.88 2.49 7.98
CA ALA A 63 8.15 2.52 8.69
C ALA A 63 8.28 3.77 9.56
N GLY A 64 8.67 3.57 10.83
CA GLY A 64 8.90 4.65 11.79
C GLY A 64 7.66 5.17 12.53
N ILE A 65 6.46 4.63 12.27
CA ILE A 65 5.26 4.95 13.07
C ILE A 65 5.03 3.88 14.14
N TRP A 66 4.95 2.62 13.73
CA TRP A 66 4.66 1.48 14.60
C TRP A 66 5.21 0.19 13.98
N GLU A 67 5.63 -0.76 14.81
CA GLU A 67 6.05 -2.09 14.37
C GLU A 67 4.87 -3.05 14.47
N THR A 68 4.54 -3.73 13.37
CA THR A 68 3.47 -4.74 13.42
C THR A 68 3.89 -5.86 14.37
N SER A 69 2.96 -6.28 15.24
CA SER A 69 3.16 -7.41 16.14
C SER A 69 3.57 -8.66 15.37
N GLU A 70 4.44 -9.49 15.94
CA GLU A 70 4.86 -10.77 15.35
C GLU A 70 3.69 -11.74 15.08
N PHE A 71 2.56 -11.53 15.74
CA PHE A 71 1.34 -12.34 15.61
C PHE A 71 0.32 -11.77 14.61
N ALA A 72 0.59 -10.62 14.01
CA ALA A 72 -0.32 -9.96 13.06
C ALA A 72 0.27 -9.98 11.65
N ASP A 73 -0.61 -10.01 10.64
CA ASP A 73 -0.21 -9.82 9.26
C ASP A 73 0.36 -8.39 9.12
N PRO A 74 1.61 -8.22 8.63
CA PRO A 74 2.20 -6.91 8.44
C PRO A 74 1.61 -6.14 7.25
N THR A 75 0.63 -6.70 6.55
CA THR A 75 0.03 -6.13 5.35
C THR A 75 -1.49 -6.09 5.39
N VAL A 76 -2.05 -5.30 4.48
CA VAL A 76 -3.48 -5.23 4.21
C VAL A 76 -3.72 -5.26 2.71
N ASP A 77 -4.73 -6.03 2.30
CA ASP A 77 -5.17 -6.12 0.92
C ASP A 77 -6.22 -5.05 0.61
N ILE A 78 -5.94 -4.26 -0.42
CA ILE A 78 -6.81 -3.21 -0.94
C ILE A 78 -7.36 -3.66 -2.28
N PHE A 79 -8.66 -3.94 -2.33
CA PHE A 79 -9.36 -4.26 -3.56
C PHE A 79 -9.64 -3.00 -4.38
N VAL A 80 -9.22 -3.00 -5.64
CA VAL A 80 -9.49 -1.91 -6.58
C VAL A 80 -10.27 -2.43 -7.78
N LYS A 81 -11.17 -1.58 -8.28
CA LYS A 81 -11.91 -1.77 -9.53
C LYS A 81 -11.56 -0.60 -10.45
N ARG A 82 -11.21 -0.88 -11.70
CA ARG A 82 -10.97 0.14 -12.72
C ARG A 82 -11.84 -0.07 -13.94
N ILE A 83 -12.10 1.02 -14.64
CA ILE A 83 -12.68 1.04 -15.98
C ILE A 83 -11.63 1.70 -16.87
N GLN A 84 -11.25 1.05 -17.97
CA GLN A 84 -10.26 1.62 -18.86
C GLN A 84 -10.81 2.83 -19.62
N ALA A 85 -9.93 3.75 -20.00
CA ALA A 85 -10.32 4.88 -20.84
C ALA A 85 -10.89 4.37 -22.17
N SER A 86 -12.05 4.89 -22.58
CA SER A 86 -12.68 4.53 -23.85
C SER A 86 -12.11 5.29 -25.05
N ALA A 87 -11.34 6.35 -24.81
CA ALA A 87 -10.72 7.18 -25.83
C ALA A 87 -9.20 7.27 -25.63
N GLY A 88 -8.44 7.15 -26.73
CA GLY A 88 -6.98 7.19 -26.73
C GLY A 88 -6.33 5.85 -26.36
N ASP A 89 -5.02 5.88 -26.10
CA ASP A 89 -4.27 4.68 -25.68
C ASP A 89 -4.41 4.47 -24.16
N THR A 90 -5.03 3.36 -23.78
CA THR A 90 -5.26 2.96 -22.38
C THR A 90 -3.99 2.84 -21.54
N LYS A 91 -2.83 2.64 -22.18
CA LYS A 91 -1.53 2.55 -21.50
C LYS A 91 -0.96 3.91 -21.09
N THR A 92 -1.46 4.98 -21.69
CA THR A 92 -0.96 6.36 -21.49
C THR A 92 -2.00 7.30 -20.90
N ALA A 93 -3.26 6.88 -20.89
CA ALA A 93 -4.35 7.64 -20.28
C ALA A 93 -4.10 7.89 -18.79
N HIS A 94 -4.49 9.07 -18.31
CA HIS A 94 -4.40 9.41 -16.90
C HIS A 94 -5.46 8.66 -16.08
N ASN A 95 -5.07 8.23 -14.88
CA ASN A 95 -5.99 7.60 -13.94
C ASN A 95 -6.75 8.66 -13.13
N VAL A 96 -8.05 8.46 -12.96
CA VAL A 96 -8.88 9.21 -12.01
C VAL A 96 -9.27 8.26 -10.89
N TRP A 97 -8.97 8.64 -9.65
CA TRP A 97 -9.30 7.86 -8.47
C TRP A 97 -10.59 8.38 -7.84
N LEU A 98 -11.55 7.48 -7.65
CA LEU A 98 -12.79 7.78 -6.96
C LEU A 98 -12.77 7.05 -5.62
N LEU A 99 -12.93 7.82 -4.55
CA LEU A 99 -13.08 7.31 -3.20
C LEU A 99 -14.45 7.76 -2.68
N GLN A 100 -15.35 6.80 -2.51
CA GLN A 100 -16.62 7.03 -1.84
C GLN A 100 -16.32 7.51 -0.42
N GLY A 101 -17.00 8.59 -0.02
CA GLY A 101 -16.89 9.12 1.33
C GLY A 101 -17.50 8.20 2.38
N GLY A 102 -17.30 8.57 3.65
CA GLY A 102 -17.70 7.76 4.80
C GLY A 102 -16.77 6.55 5.01
N PRO A 103 -16.44 6.19 6.26
CA PRO A 103 -15.69 4.97 6.53
C PRO A 103 -16.58 3.73 6.35
N GLY A 104 -15.99 2.63 5.88
CA GLY A 104 -16.62 1.30 5.86
C GLY A 104 -17.44 0.95 4.62
N TYR A 105 -17.69 1.89 3.70
CA TYR A 105 -18.33 1.58 2.41
C TYR A 105 -17.30 1.32 1.32
N ALA A 106 -17.53 0.28 0.51
CA ALA A 106 -16.66 -0.05 -0.62
C ALA A 106 -16.92 0.91 -1.80
N SER A 107 -15.91 1.67 -2.21
CA SER A 107 -16.00 2.49 -3.42
C SER A 107 -16.11 1.65 -4.70
N ALA A 108 -15.63 0.40 -4.66
CA ALA A 108 -15.77 -0.53 -5.78
C ALA A 108 -17.22 -1.02 -5.99
N ALA A 109 -18.10 -0.82 -4.99
CA ALA A 109 -19.51 -1.18 -5.05
C ALA A 109 -20.41 -0.03 -5.57
N SER A 110 -19.85 1.16 -5.82
CA SER A 110 -20.62 2.28 -6.35
C SER A 110 -21.08 1.99 -7.79
N LYS A 111 -22.36 2.24 -8.01
CA LYS A 111 -23.13 2.02 -9.24
C LYS A 111 -22.57 2.75 -10.45
#